data_AF-A0AAV4EUL1-F1
#
_entry.id   AF-A0AAV4EUL1-F1
#
_cell.length_a   1.000
_cell.length_b   1.000
_cell.length_c   1.000
_cell.angle_alpha   90.00
_cell.angle_beta   90.00
_cell.angle_gamma   90.00
#
_symmetry.space_group_name_H-M   'P 1'
#
loop_
_entity.id
_entity.type
_entity.pdbx_description
1 polymer ?
#
loop_
_entity_poly.entity_id
_entity_poly.type
_entity_poly.pdbx_seq_one_letter_code
_entity_poly.pdbx_strand_id
1 'polypeptide(L)'
;AVGLKKVKFNTKLEHECIQNFKVMQASFKKVGVDKTVAVERLVKGKFQDNFEFVQWFKRFFDANYDGGEYDALAARGGEVMGKSAGAKAPAVRAAAPKIQSQMAPKMKQPTRSPAAANNTRRSPAAANNAGGDSQVVESLNRQIEQLTVDKEGLEKERDFYFNKLREIEIICQDHDALGHVKEIMDVLYATEEGFAPPEDDPEFEGEQEEY
;
A
#
# COMPACT_ATOMS: atom_id res chain seq x y z
N ALA A 1 1.54 33.69 8.01
CA ALA A 1 2.71 32.86 8.39
C ALA A 1 2.32 31.85 9.47
N VAL A 2 2.70 30.57 9.28
CA VAL A 2 2.44 29.45 10.21
C VAL A 2 3.55 29.40 11.26
N GLY A 3 3.21 29.21 12.54
CA GLY A 3 4.19 29.11 13.62
C GLY A 3 4.87 27.74 13.70
N LEU A 4 5.69 27.38 12.70
CA LEU A 4 6.30 26.04 12.57
C LEU A 4 7.13 25.60 13.79
N LYS A 5 7.76 26.52 14.52
CA LYS A 5 8.47 26.23 15.78
C LYS A 5 7.59 25.63 16.89
N LYS A 6 6.26 25.78 16.77
CA LYS A 6 5.28 25.21 17.72
C LYS A 6 4.76 23.84 17.30
N VAL A 7 5.11 23.39 16.09
CA VAL A 7 4.66 22.11 15.54
C VAL A 7 5.60 21.01 16.02
N LYS A 8 5.03 19.94 16.57
CA LYS A 8 5.76 18.73 16.95
C LYS A 8 5.73 17.75 15.79
N PHE A 9 6.84 17.63 15.08
CA PHE A 9 6.95 16.90 13.82
C PHE A 9 7.00 15.38 13.99
N ASN A 10 7.70 14.88 15.01
CA ASN A 10 7.85 13.44 15.28
C ASN A 10 7.00 12.92 16.46
N THR A 11 5.85 13.53 16.72
CA THR A 11 4.95 13.09 17.81
C THR A 11 4.18 11.82 17.47
N LYS A 12 3.89 11.01 18.50
CA LYS A 12 2.96 9.87 18.46
C LYS A 12 1.78 10.03 19.43
N LEU A 13 1.69 11.18 20.11
CA LEU A 13 0.74 11.40 21.19
C LEU A 13 -0.45 12.21 20.67
N GLU A 14 -1.66 11.72 20.92
CA GLU A 14 -2.90 12.34 20.42
C GLU A 14 -3.03 13.81 20.85
N HIS A 15 -2.73 14.12 22.11
CA HIS A 15 -2.82 15.48 22.64
C HIS A 15 -1.83 16.45 21.97
N GLU A 16 -0.68 15.96 21.51
CA GLU A 16 0.31 16.75 20.77
C GLU A 16 -0.14 16.97 19.32
N CYS A 17 -0.75 15.97 18.68
CA CYS A 17 -1.39 16.12 17.38
C CYS A 17 -2.54 17.15 17.41
N ILE A 18 -3.36 17.16 18.47
CA ILE A 18 -4.39 18.20 18.69
C ILE A 18 -3.75 19.59 18.75
N GLN A 19 -2.62 19.74 19.45
CA GLN A 19 -1.89 21.03 19.51
C GLN A 19 -1.40 21.46 18.11
N ASN A 20 -0.88 20.54 17.31
CA ASN A 20 -0.48 20.82 15.92
C ASN A 20 -1.67 21.32 15.08
N PHE A 21 -2.83 20.67 15.16
CA PHE A 21 -4.03 21.12 14.46
C PHE A 21 -4.52 22.50 14.92
N LYS A 22 -4.37 22.85 16.20
CA LYS A 22 -4.67 24.22 16.68
C LYS A 22 -3.75 25.27 16.06
N VAL A 23 -2.47 24.97 15.85
CA VAL A 23 -1.54 25.87 15.14
C VAL A 23 -1.99 26.09 13.69
N MET A 24 -2.46 25.04 13.02
CA MET A 24 -3.03 25.13 11.67
C MET A 24 -4.32 25.96 11.63
N GLN A 25 -5.29 25.67 12.50
CA GLN A 25 -6.55 26.43 12.59
C GLN A 25 -6.31 27.92 12.85
N ALA A 26 -5.38 28.24 13.76
CA ALA A 26 -4.99 29.63 14.01
C ALA A 26 -4.38 30.31 12.77
N SER A 27 -3.71 29.54 11.90
CA SER A 27 -3.17 30.05 10.64
C SER A 27 -4.27 30.28 9.61
N PHE A 28 -5.22 29.33 9.45
CA PHE A 28 -6.40 29.49 8.59
C PHE A 28 -7.25 30.70 8.98
N LYS A 29 -7.53 30.88 10.27
CA LYS A 29 -8.27 32.04 10.77
C LYS A 29 -7.61 33.37 10.41
N LYS A 30 -6.27 33.44 10.45
CA LYS A 30 -5.52 34.67 10.11
C LYS A 30 -5.61 35.04 8.63
N VAL A 31 -5.77 34.05 7.75
CA VAL A 31 -5.83 34.25 6.30
C VAL A 31 -7.26 34.16 5.75
N GLY A 32 -8.27 34.09 6.62
CA GLY A 32 -9.68 34.10 6.23
C GLY A 32 -10.20 32.80 5.61
N VAL A 33 -9.56 31.66 5.88
CA VAL A 33 -10.02 30.36 5.36
C VAL A 33 -11.15 29.82 6.24
N ASP A 34 -12.37 29.79 5.69
CA ASP A 34 -13.59 29.30 6.34
C ASP A 34 -13.84 27.79 6.12
N LYS A 35 -12.80 26.98 6.34
CA LYS A 35 -12.94 25.52 6.34
C LYS A 35 -13.06 25.00 7.76
N THR A 36 -14.18 24.36 8.05
CA THR A 36 -14.32 23.55 9.27
C THR A 36 -13.43 22.31 9.19
N VAL A 37 -12.52 22.18 10.16
CA VAL A 37 -11.58 21.06 10.31
C VAL A 37 -12.02 20.22 11.52
N ALA A 38 -12.45 18.99 11.27
CA ALA A 38 -12.91 18.05 12.31
C ALA A 38 -11.71 17.41 13.05
N VAL A 39 -11.01 18.20 13.88
CA VAL A 39 -9.76 17.81 14.54
C VAL A 39 -9.87 16.50 15.32
N GLU A 40 -10.97 16.31 16.07
CA GLU A 40 -11.17 15.09 16.87
C GLU A 40 -11.24 13.83 16.01
N ARG A 41 -11.74 13.92 14.77
CA ARG A 41 -11.80 12.77 13.86
C ARG A 41 -10.48 12.54 13.16
N LEU A 42 -9.83 13.63 12.72
CA LEU A 42 -8.52 13.58 12.07
C LEU A 42 -7.46 12.97 12.98
N VAL A 43 -7.45 13.36 14.26
CA VAL A 43 -6.43 12.91 15.20
C VAL A 43 -6.51 11.42 15.52
N LYS A 44 -7.67 10.78 15.30
CA LYS A 44 -7.85 9.33 15.45
C LYS A 44 -7.19 8.53 14.32
N GLY A 45 -6.67 9.20 13.29
CA GLY A 45 -5.97 8.53 12.19
C GLY A 45 -6.88 7.69 11.30
N LYS A 46 -8.21 7.91 11.33
CA LYS A 46 -9.15 7.22 10.44
C LYS A 46 -8.92 7.66 9.00
N PHE A 47 -8.88 6.69 8.08
CA PHE A 47 -8.60 6.94 6.66
C PHE A 47 -9.60 7.91 6.04
N GLN A 48 -10.90 7.68 6.22
CA GLN A 48 -11.96 8.48 5.59
C GLN A 48 -11.84 9.98 5.92
N ASP A 49 -11.79 10.34 7.20
CA ASP A 49 -11.70 11.74 7.62
C ASP A 49 -10.39 12.41 7.14
N ASN A 50 -9.27 11.69 7.21
CA ASN A 50 -7.97 12.21 6.77
C ASN A 50 -7.90 12.36 5.25
N PHE A 51 -8.43 11.40 4.50
CA PHE A 51 -8.47 11.42 3.05
C PHE A 51 -9.36 12.55 2.52
N GLU A 52 -10.56 12.73 3.10
CA GLU A 52 -11.44 13.86 2.78
C GLU A 52 -10.73 15.21 3.03
N PHE A 53 -10.04 15.35 4.16
CA PHE A 53 -9.28 16.55 4.47
C PHE A 53 -8.13 16.80 3.49
N VAL A 54 -7.33 15.79 3.16
CA VAL A 54 -6.23 15.93 2.20
C VAL A 54 -6.73 16.23 0.80
N GLN A 55 -7.84 15.62 0.37
CA GLN A 55 -8.45 15.92 -0.92
C GLN A 55 -8.87 17.39 -1.02
N TRP A 56 -9.53 17.92 0.00
CA TRP A 56 -9.84 19.34 0.08
C TRP A 56 -8.57 20.20 0.12
N PHE A 57 -7.58 19.81 0.93
CA PHE A 57 -6.35 20.57 1.11
C PHE A 57 -5.53 20.65 -0.19
N LYS A 58 -5.53 19.59 -1.01
CA LYS A 58 -4.90 19.61 -2.33
C LYS A 58 -5.56 20.63 -3.25
N ARG A 59 -6.90 20.66 -3.32
CA ARG A 59 -7.63 21.68 -4.09
C ARG A 59 -7.35 23.09 -3.58
N PHE A 60 -7.30 23.26 -2.26
CA PHE A 60 -6.91 24.53 -1.64
C PHE A 60 -5.48 24.93 -2.02
N PHE A 61 -4.52 24.01 -1.98
CA PHE A 61 -3.14 24.27 -2.36
C PHE A 61 -3.04 24.68 -3.84
N ASP A 62 -3.63 23.91 -4.75
CA ASP A 62 -3.57 24.18 -6.19
C ASP A 62 -4.14 25.54 -6.57
N ALA A 63 -5.19 25.98 -5.88
CA ALA A 63 -5.82 27.28 -6.12
C ALA A 63 -5.02 28.48 -5.57
N ASN A 64 -4.09 28.27 -4.64
CA ASN A 64 -3.38 29.33 -3.93
C ASN A 64 -1.85 29.30 -4.14
N TYR A 65 -1.31 28.24 -4.73
CA TYR A 65 0.11 28.09 -4.95
C TYR A 65 0.57 28.95 -6.13
N ASP A 66 1.60 29.76 -5.90
CA ASP A 66 2.15 30.72 -6.87
C ASP A 66 3.31 30.14 -7.70
N GLY A 67 3.67 28.88 -7.49
CA GLY A 67 4.79 28.21 -8.16
C GLY A 67 6.15 28.40 -7.47
N GLY A 68 6.21 29.07 -6.32
CA GLY A 68 7.47 29.32 -5.60
C GLY A 68 8.08 28.07 -4.96
N GLU A 69 9.41 27.97 -4.97
CA GLU A 69 10.11 26.87 -4.29
C GLU A 69 9.95 26.93 -2.77
N TYR A 70 9.80 25.77 -2.13
CA TYR A 70 9.69 25.66 -0.67
C TYR A 70 10.61 24.56 -0.13
N ASP A 71 11.63 24.96 0.65
CA ASP A 71 12.49 24.01 1.37
C ASP A 71 11.84 23.57 2.69
N ALA A 72 11.19 22.42 2.64
CA ALA A 72 10.54 21.82 3.80
C ALA A 72 11.51 21.39 4.91
N LEU A 73 12.77 21.04 4.58
CA LEU A 73 13.74 20.59 5.57
C LEU A 73 14.29 21.77 6.36
N ALA A 74 14.68 22.85 5.66
CA ALA A 74 15.09 24.09 6.29
C ALA A 74 13.98 24.71 7.13
N ALA A 75 12.72 24.68 6.65
CA ALA A 75 11.56 25.19 7.39
C ALA A 75 11.30 24.44 8.70
N ARG A 76 11.68 23.15 8.77
CA ARG A 76 11.65 22.32 9.99
C ARG A 76 12.92 22.43 10.84
N GLY A 77 13.86 23.31 10.50
CA GLY A 77 15.13 23.43 11.22
C GLY A 77 16.02 22.18 11.11
N GLY A 78 15.93 21.44 10.00
CA GLY A 78 16.68 20.20 9.77
C GLY A 78 16.06 18.94 10.38
N GLU A 79 14.87 19.02 10.99
CA GLU A 79 14.18 17.85 11.54
C GLU A 79 13.65 16.92 10.43
N VAL A 80 14.10 15.66 10.46
CA VAL A 80 13.63 14.61 9.55
C VAL A 80 12.34 14.00 10.10
N MET A 81 11.31 13.91 9.27
CA MET A 81 10.03 13.25 9.58
C MET A 81 10.15 11.73 9.40
N GLY A 82 9.41 10.95 10.19
CA GLY A 82 9.20 9.54 9.91
C GLY A 82 10.34 8.61 10.34
N LYS A 83 11.13 8.98 11.35
CA LYS A 83 12.06 8.05 12.01
C LYS A 83 11.25 6.97 12.73
N SER A 84 10.93 5.89 12.04
CA SER A 84 10.80 4.58 12.67
C SER A 84 12.14 4.31 13.37
N ALA A 85 12.09 4.01 14.67
CA ALA A 85 13.26 3.56 15.40
C ALA A 85 13.72 2.24 14.75
N GLY A 86 14.69 2.30 13.83
CA GLY A 86 15.21 1.14 13.12
C GLY A 86 15.74 1.38 11.70
N ALA A 87 15.33 2.44 11.00
CA ALA A 87 15.83 2.68 9.64
C ALA A 87 17.02 3.65 9.64
N LYS A 88 18.24 3.12 9.48
CA LYS A 88 19.38 3.93 9.05
C LYS A 88 19.04 4.50 7.67
N ALA A 89 19.07 5.83 7.54
CA ALA A 89 18.95 6.48 6.24
C ALA A 89 20.03 5.93 5.29
N PRO A 90 19.73 5.68 4.00
CA PRO A 90 20.77 5.28 3.06
C PRO A 90 21.65 6.50 2.80
N ALA A 91 22.89 6.44 3.27
CA ALA A 91 23.93 7.32 2.79
C ALA A 91 24.21 6.95 1.34
N VAL A 92 24.00 7.90 0.43
CA VAL A 92 24.40 7.79 -0.97
C VAL A 92 25.92 7.58 -1.05
N ARG A 93 26.34 6.34 -1.31
CA ARG A 93 27.67 6.02 -1.81
C ARG A 93 27.56 4.90 -2.85
N ALA A 94 28.05 5.23 -4.05
CA ALA A 94 28.15 4.34 -5.19
C ALA A 94 29.10 3.16 -4.92
N ALA A 95 28.67 1.93 -5.22
CA ALA A 95 29.44 0.88 -5.91
C ALA A 95 28.70 -0.49 -5.90
N ALA A 96 28.88 -1.23 -7.00
CA ALA A 96 28.32 -2.50 -7.49
C ALA A 96 28.01 -3.67 -6.50
N PRO A 97 27.13 -4.62 -6.89
CA PRO A 97 26.63 -5.69 -6.01
C PRO A 97 27.52 -6.94 -6.00
N LYS A 98 27.57 -7.62 -4.85
CA LYS A 98 27.90 -9.05 -4.74
C LYS A 98 26.81 -9.77 -3.95
N ILE A 99 26.32 -10.84 -4.56
CA ILE A 99 25.27 -11.75 -4.10
C ILE A 99 25.85 -12.68 -3.02
N GLN A 100 25.12 -12.89 -1.92
CA GLN A 100 25.19 -14.14 -1.17
C GLN A 100 23.91 -14.38 -0.36
N SER A 101 23.35 -15.56 -0.57
CA SER A 101 22.13 -16.14 -0.02
C SER A 101 22.25 -16.46 1.47
N GLN A 102 21.17 -16.29 2.24
CA GLN A 102 20.97 -17.00 3.52
C GLN A 102 19.49 -17.33 3.76
N MET A 103 19.32 -18.48 4.40
CA MET A 103 18.16 -19.35 4.42
C MET A 103 17.17 -19.03 5.56
N ALA A 104 15.91 -19.42 5.35
CA ALA A 104 14.80 -19.33 6.31
C ALA A 104 14.93 -20.32 7.50
N PRO A 105 14.44 -19.99 8.71
CA PRO A 105 14.30 -20.95 9.80
C PRO A 105 12.88 -21.55 9.91
N LYS A 106 12.87 -22.78 10.42
CA LYS A 106 11.84 -23.83 10.34
C LYS A 106 10.82 -23.80 11.48
N MET A 107 9.56 -24.06 11.12
CA MET A 107 8.39 -24.33 11.99
C MET A 107 8.64 -25.48 12.98
N LYS A 108 8.16 -25.33 14.23
CA LYS A 108 8.00 -26.43 15.21
C LYS A 108 6.54 -26.56 15.64
N GLN A 109 5.94 -27.71 15.37
CA GLN A 109 4.70 -28.17 16.01
C GLN A 109 5.00 -28.80 17.38
N PRO A 110 4.10 -28.71 18.37
CA PRO A 110 4.11 -29.57 19.55
C PRO A 110 3.07 -30.71 19.46
N THR A 111 3.50 -31.84 20.03
CA THR A 111 2.88 -33.16 20.09
C THR A 111 1.71 -33.26 21.08
N ARG A 112 0.77 -34.17 20.79
CA ARG A 112 -0.38 -34.57 21.63
C ARG A 112 0.03 -35.55 22.75
N SER A 113 -0.60 -35.43 23.92
CA SER A 113 -0.85 -36.52 24.87
C SER A 113 -2.21 -36.31 25.57
N PRO A 114 -2.94 -37.36 26.01
CA PRO A 114 -4.33 -37.27 26.46
C PRO A 114 -4.57 -37.50 27.98
N ALA A 115 -5.79 -37.12 28.39
CA ALA A 115 -6.69 -37.76 29.37
C ALA A 115 -6.93 -37.12 30.77
N ALA A 116 -8.23 -37.09 31.09
CA ALA A 116 -8.91 -37.25 32.39
C ALA A 116 -9.32 -36.01 33.24
N ALA A 117 -10.62 -35.67 33.09
CA ALA A 117 -11.68 -35.71 34.11
C ALA A 117 -11.70 -34.77 35.34
N ASN A 118 -12.71 -33.89 35.32
CA ASN A 118 -13.83 -33.77 36.29
C ASN A 118 -13.95 -32.52 37.20
N ASN A 119 -15.05 -31.80 36.93
CA ASN A 119 -16.07 -31.23 37.83
C ASN A 119 -15.89 -29.91 38.63
N THR A 120 -16.96 -29.12 38.51
CA THR A 120 -17.59 -28.17 39.48
C THR A 120 -17.03 -26.74 39.64
N ARG A 121 -17.76 -25.75 39.11
CA ARG A 121 -18.71 -24.88 39.87
C ARG A 121 -19.24 -23.72 39.01
N ARG A 122 -20.53 -23.43 39.18
CA ARG A 122 -21.28 -22.31 38.58
C ARG A 122 -21.01 -20.98 39.29
N SER A 123 -21.02 -19.90 38.50
CA SER A 123 -21.62 -18.55 38.71
C SER A 123 -20.62 -17.39 38.42
N PRO A 124 -21.09 -16.16 38.12
CA PRO A 124 -21.74 -15.76 36.87
C PRO A 124 -21.08 -14.52 36.21
N ALA A 125 -21.47 -14.24 34.97
CA ALA A 125 -21.43 -12.93 34.29
C ALA A 125 -20.05 -12.22 34.11
N ALA A 126 -19.54 -12.28 32.88
CA ALA A 126 -18.88 -11.15 32.24
C ALA A 126 -19.18 -11.19 30.74
N ALA A 127 -20.22 -10.46 30.35
CA ALA A 127 -20.38 -9.98 28.99
C ALA A 127 -19.20 -9.05 28.64
N ASN A 128 -18.98 -8.89 27.33
CA ASN A 128 -18.04 -7.99 26.66
C ASN A 128 -16.65 -8.57 26.33
N ASN A 129 -16.61 -9.47 25.35
CA ASN A 129 -15.47 -9.61 24.43
C ASN A 129 -15.93 -9.62 22.96
N ALA A 130 -16.94 -8.81 22.62
CA ALA A 130 -17.47 -8.70 21.26
C ALA A 130 -16.88 -7.52 20.46
N GLY A 131 -15.82 -6.86 20.95
CA GLY A 131 -15.24 -5.67 20.32
C GLY A 131 -13.91 -5.89 19.58
N GLY A 132 -13.18 -6.97 19.89
CA GLY A 132 -11.86 -7.26 19.30
C GLY A 132 -11.97 -7.88 17.89
N ASP A 133 -12.82 -8.88 17.73
CA ASP A 133 -13.02 -9.55 16.44
C ASP A 133 -13.55 -8.61 15.36
N SER A 134 -14.42 -7.66 15.73
CA SER A 134 -14.94 -6.67 14.77
C SER A 134 -13.84 -5.76 14.21
N GLN A 135 -12.83 -5.39 15.00
CA GLN A 135 -11.72 -4.57 14.52
C GLN A 135 -10.75 -5.36 13.64
N VAL A 136 -10.52 -6.63 13.94
CA VAL A 136 -9.70 -7.52 13.12
C VAL A 136 -10.40 -7.81 11.79
N VAL A 137 -11.70 -8.11 11.80
CA VAL A 137 -12.52 -8.31 10.59
C VAL A 137 -12.52 -7.05 9.73
N GLU A 138 -12.67 -5.86 10.31
CA GLU A 138 -12.60 -4.60 9.57
C GLU A 138 -11.20 -4.37 8.95
N SER A 139 -10.13 -4.74 9.67
CA SER A 139 -8.76 -4.65 9.13
C SER A 139 -8.49 -5.61 7.99
N LEU A 140 -9.01 -6.84 8.08
CA LEU A 140 -8.88 -7.87 7.05
C LEU A 140 -9.68 -7.50 5.80
N ASN A 141 -10.90 -6.96 5.96
CA ASN A 141 -11.71 -6.48 4.84
C ASN A 141 -11.00 -5.36 4.08
N ARG A 142 -10.35 -4.41 4.77
CA ARG A 142 -9.54 -3.37 4.12
C ARG A 142 -8.34 -3.95 3.37
N GLN A 143 -7.70 -4.97 3.94
CA GLN A 143 -6.58 -5.63 3.26
C GLN A 143 -7.06 -6.37 2.00
N ILE A 144 -8.23 -7.00 2.04
CA ILE A 144 -8.86 -7.62 0.87
C ILE A 144 -9.17 -6.56 -0.18
N GLU A 145 -9.82 -5.45 0.20
CA GLU A 145 -10.12 -4.33 -0.72
C GLU A 145 -8.85 -3.78 -1.39
N GLN A 146 -7.78 -3.55 -0.62
CA GLN A 146 -6.51 -3.08 -1.17
C GLN A 146 -5.90 -4.10 -2.13
N LEU A 147 -5.86 -5.38 -1.75
CA LEU A 147 -5.35 -6.45 -2.61
C LEU A 147 -6.18 -6.61 -3.88
N THR A 148 -7.49 -6.39 -3.83
CA THR A 148 -8.36 -6.40 -5.01
C THR A 148 -7.99 -5.27 -5.96
N VAL A 149 -7.82 -4.04 -5.46
CA VAL A 149 -7.41 -2.90 -6.29
C VAL A 149 -6.01 -3.12 -6.89
N ASP A 150 -5.07 -3.62 -6.09
CA ASP A 150 -3.71 -3.92 -6.55
C ASP A 150 -3.73 -5.03 -7.63
N LYS A 151 -4.55 -6.07 -7.44
CA LYS A 151 -4.76 -7.14 -8.41
C LYS A 151 -5.33 -6.60 -9.72
N GLU A 152 -6.36 -5.76 -9.67
CA GLU A 152 -6.93 -5.13 -10.87
C GLU A 152 -5.91 -4.26 -11.60
N GLY A 153 -5.04 -3.57 -10.86
CA GLY A 153 -3.92 -2.81 -11.43
C GLY A 153 -2.92 -3.71 -12.15
N LEU A 154 -2.50 -4.80 -11.50
CA LEU A 154 -1.59 -5.78 -12.07
C LEU A 154 -2.19 -6.52 -13.28
N GLU A 155 -3.48 -6.82 -13.28
CA GLU A 155 -4.18 -7.40 -14.42
C GLU A 155 -4.16 -6.45 -15.63
N LYS A 156 -4.39 -5.16 -15.42
CA LYS A 156 -4.26 -4.15 -16.49
C LYS A 156 -2.84 -4.03 -17.03
N GLU A 157 -1.84 -4.06 -16.16
CA GLU A 157 -0.42 -4.04 -16.58
C GLU A 157 -0.06 -5.31 -17.35
N ARG A 158 -0.47 -6.48 -16.86
CA ARG A 158 -0.30 -7.76 -17.56
C ARG A 158 -0.90 -7.72 -18.96
N ASP A 159 -2.16 -7.29 -19.07
CA ASP A 159 -2.87 -7.25 -20.37
C ASP A 159 -2.23 -6.22 -21.30
N PHE A 160 -1.76 -5.09 -20.77
CA PHE A 160 -1.02 -4.09 -21.54
C PHE A 160 0.27 -4.65 -22.14
N TYR A 161 1.09 -5.36 -21.36
CA TYR A 161 2.32 -5.96 -21.86
C TYR A 161 2.05 -7.15 -22.80
N PHE A 162 1.05 -7.97 -22.48
CA PHE A 162 0.63 -9.08 -23.33
C PHE A 162 0.20 -8.60 -24.72
N ASN A 163 -0.66 -7.58 -24.80
CA ASN A 163 -1.11 -7.03 -26.08
C ASN A 163 0.06 -6.49 -26.91
N LYS A 164 1.03 -5.81 -26.28
CA LYS A 164 2.24 -5.36 -26.99
C LYS A 164 3.09 -6.51 -27.54
N LEU A 165 3.28 -7.56 -26.75
CA LEU A 165 4.04 -8.74 -27.18
C LEU A 165 3.29 -9.48 -28.31
N ARG A 166 1.96 -9.54 -28.24
CA ARG A 166 1.12 -10.10 -29.31
C ARG A 166 1.19 -9.30 -30.60
N GLU A 167 1.16 -7.96 -30.51
CA GLU A 167 1.36 -7.08 -31.67
C GLU A 167 2.73 -7.33 -32.32
N ILE A 168 3.80 -7.43 -31.52
CA ILE A 168 5.14 -7.74 -32.00
C ILE A 168 5.19 -9.12 -32.67
N GLU A 169 4.55 -10.13 -32.07
CA GLU A 169 4.49 -11.49 -32.60
C GLU A 169 3.82 -11.53 -33.98
N ILE A 170 2.69 -10.84 -34.16
CA ILE A 170 1.99 -10.74 -35.45
C ILE A 170 2.92 -10.12 -36.51
N ILE A 171 3.59 -9.02 -36.16
CA ILE A 171 4.54 -8.35 -37.08
C ILE A 171 5.69 -9.30 -37.46
N CYS A 172 6.21 -10.08 -36.52
CA CYS A 172 7.26 -11.06 -36.78
C CYS A 172 6.78 -12.22 -37.67
N GLN A 173 5.54 -12.68 -37.50
CA GLN A 173 4.95 -13.74 -38.34
C GLN A 173 4.76 -13.27 -39.80
N ASP A 174 4.33 -12.02 -40.01
CA ASP A 174 4.15 -11.44 -41.35
C ASP A 174 5.48 -11.16 -42.08
N HIS A 175 6.60 -11.12 -41.35
CA HIS A 175 7.92 -10.76 -41.85
C HIS A 175 9.00 -11.81 -41.54
N ASP A 176 8.64 -13.10 -41.55
CA ASP A 176 9.46 -14.24 -41.13
C ASP A 176 10.85 -14.36 -41.81
N ALA A 177 11.00 -13.81 -43.01
CA ALA A 177 12.25 -13.82 -43.78
C ALA A 177 13.26 -12.72 -43.40
N LEU A 178 12.90 -11.75 -42.53
CA LEU A 178 13.82 -10.70 -42.09
C LEU A 178 14.85 -11.21 -41.07
N GLY A 179 16.04 -10.64 -41.12
CA GLY A 179 17.10 -10.95 -40.15
C GLY A 179 16.67 -10.69 -38.71
N HIS A 180 17.09 -11.56 -37.78
CA HIS A 180 16.78 -11.55 -36.35
C HIS A 180 15.33 -11.89 -35.94
N VAL A 181 14.39 -12.09 -36.88
CA VAL A 181 13.00 -12.48 -36.52
C VAL A 181 12.98 -13.78 -35.73
N LYS A 182 13.79 -14.76 -36.11
CA LYS A 182 13.93 -16.02 -35.36
C LYS A 182 14.39 -15.80 -33.92
N GLU A 183 15.36 -14.92 -33.69
CA GLU A 183 15.87 -14.61 -32.35
C GLU A 183 14.81 -13.90 -31.48
N ILE A 184 13.99 -13.05 -32.08
CA ILE A 184 12.86 -12.39 -31.40
C ILE A 184 11.78 -13.42 -31.04
N MET A 185 11.44 -14.33 -31.94
CA MET A 185 10.47 -15.39 -31.67
C MET A 185 10.96 -16.33 -30.56
N ASP A 186 12.26 -16.69 -30.56
CA ASP A 186 12.85 -17.51 -29.49
C ASP A 186 12.74 -16.83 -28.11
N VAL A 187 12.83 -15.49 -28.04
CA VAL A 187 12.61 -14.72 -26.80
C VAL A 187 11.13 -14.71 -26.39
N LEU A 188 10.21 -14.57 -27.34
CA LEU A 188 8.75 -14.54 -27.07
C LEU A 188 8.23 -15.89 -26.55
N TYR A 189 8.80 -17.00 -27.02
CA TYR A 189 8.41 -18.34 -26.58
C TYR A 189 9.31 -18.93 -25.48
N ALA A 190 10.29 -18.17 -24.97
CA ALA A 190 11.12 -18.62 -23.87
C ALA A 190 10.27 -18.81 -22.60
N THR A 191 10.35 -19.99 -21.99
CA THR A 191 9.71 -20.30 -20.71
C THR A 191 10.74 -20.25 -19.58
N GLU A 192 10.49 -19.49 -18.51
CA GLU A 192 11.25 -19.64 -17.25
C GLU A 192 10.80 -20.89 -16.48
N GLU A 193 11.70 -21.49 -15.69
CA GLU A 193 11.46 -22.69 -14.89
C GLU A 193 10.34 -22.43 -13.85
N GLY A 194 9.11 -22.85 -14.17
CA GLY A 194 7.91 -22.61 -13.35
C GLY A 194 6.79 -21.81 -14.05
N PHE A 195 7.01 -21.32 -15.27
CA PHE A 195 5.99 -20.71 -16.13
C PHE A 195 5.80 -21.60 -17.37
N ALA A 196 5.16 -22.75 -17.17
CA ALA A 196 4.69 -23.55 -18.29
C ALA A 196 3.42 -22.88 -18.86
N PRO A 197 3.24 -22.84 -20.20
CA PRO A 197 1.94 -22.55 -20.78
C PRO A 197 0.89 -23.46 -20.12
N PRO A 198 -0.32 -22.97 -19.80
CA PRO A 198 -1.42 -23.86 -19.47
C PRO A 198 -1.48 -24.91 -20.57
N GLU A 199 -1.35 -26.19 -20.21
CA GLU A 199 -1.62 -27.27 -21.16
C GLU A 199 -3.00 -26.99 -21.75
N ASP A 200 -3.13 -27.11 -23.08
CA ASP A 200 -4.40 -26.93 -23.79
C ASP A 200 -5.47 -27.73 -23.05
N ASP A 201 -6.28 -27.05 -22.25
CA ASP A 201 -7.37 -27.67 -21.51
C ASP A 201 -8.52 -27.86 -22.50
N PRO A 202 -8.82 -29.10 -22.93
CA PRO A 202 -9.87 -29.35 -23.91
C PRO A 202 -11.27 -29.02 -23.37
N GLU A 203 -11.42 -28.57 -22.13
CA GLU A 203 -12.73 -28.29 -21.50
C GLU A 203 -13.30 -26.90 -21.82
N PHE A 204 -12.60 -26.04 -22.57
CA PHE A 204 -13.13 -24.73 -23.01
C PHE A 204 -13.62 -24.66 -24.46
N GLU A 205 -13.80 -25.81 -25.13
CA GLU A 205 -14.58 -25.92 -26.38
C GLU A 205 -15.99 -26.45 -26.06
N GLY A 206 -16.87 -25.63 -25.46
CA GLY A 206 -18.19 -26.14 -25.09
C GLY A 206 -19.32 -25.15 -24.80
N GLU A 207 -19.07 -23.85 -24.72
CA GLU A 207 -20.16 -22.88 -24.45
C GLU A 207 -20.07 -21.68 -25.39
N GLN A 208 -20.24 -21.93 -26.68
CA GLN A 208 -20.72 -20.90 -27.62
C GLN A 208 -22.02 -21.38 -28.26
N GLU A 209 -23.04 -20.55 -28.09
CA GLU A 209 -24.22 -20.39 -28.94
C GLU A 209 -25.30 -21.47 -28.91
N GLU A 210 -26.36 -21.21 -28.12
CA GLU A 210 -27.72 -21.43 -28.64
C GLU A 210 -28.61 -20.25 -28.22
N TYR A 211 -29.27 -19.67 -29.24
CA TYR A 211 -30.28 -18.61 -29.15
C TYR A 211 -31.59 -19.12 -28.55
#